data_AF-A0A8B8XU28-F1
#
_entry.id   AF-A0A8B8XU28-F1
#
_cell.length_a   1.000
_cell.length_b   1.000
_cell.length_c   1.000
_cell.angle_alpha   90.00
_cell.angle_beta   90.00
_cell.angle_gamma   90.00
#
_symmetry.space_group_name_H-M   'P 1'
#
loop_
_entity.id
_entity.type
_entity.pdbx_description
1 polymer ?
#
loop_
_entity_poly.entity_id
_entity_poly.type
_entity_poly.pdbx_seq_one_letter_code
_entity_poly.pdbx_strand_id
1 'polypeptide(L)'
;MSVWTPPRLLELAGMNLLREEASAFSGLEDPPMELFSPLFMEVFEARCIETLKAMVLAWPFVHLPLGNLIDMPHVGPLQAELEALDILFAQKLCPRKCKLQVQNLQDTGQNFWSMWSGANTHGC
;
A
#
# COMPACT_ATOMS: atom_id res chain seq x y z
N MET A 1 -27.04 20.73 -4.48
CA MET A 1 -26.38 20.87 -3.16
C MET A 1 -25.42 19.72 -3.01
N SER A 2 -24.12 19.97 -2.83
CA SER A 2 -23.18 18.90 -2.50
C SER A 2 -23.41 18.50 -1.04
N VAL A 3 -23.77 17.23 -0.82
CA VAL A 3 -23.85 16.68 0.53
C VAL A 3 -22.41 16.54 1.01
N TRP A 4 -22.02 17.33 2.02
CA TRP A 4 -20.74 17.13 2.67
C TRP A 4 -20.83 15.85 3.50
N THR A 5 -20.22 14.79 3.00
CA THR A 5 -20.07 13.56 3.76
C THR A 5 -18.80 13.71 4.59
N PRO A 6 -18.89 13.64 5.94
CA PRO A 6 -17.70 13.70 6.78
C PRO A 6 -16.81 12.48 6.50
N PRO A 7 -15.47 12.64 6.57
CA PRO A 7 -14.55 11.53 6.35
C PRO A 7 -14.77 10.41 7.36
N ARG A 8 -14.60 9.16 6.92
CA ARG A 8 -14.68 7.99 7.80
C ARG A 8 -13.49 7.98 8.76
N LEU A 9 -13.66 7.36 9.93
CA LEU A 9 -12.57 7.20 10.91
C LEU A 9 -11.32 6.56 10.29
N LEU A 10 -11.53 5.61 9.36
CA LEU A 10 -10.46 4.94 8.62
C LEU A 10 -9.69 5.92 7.73
N GLU A 11 -10.38 6.80 7.00
CA GLU A 11 -9.75 7.81 6.15
C GLU A 11 -8.96 8.82 6.99
N LEU A 12 -9.53 9.26 8.13
CA LEU A 12 -8.82 10.14 9.08
C LEU A 12 -7.57 9.48 9.66
N ALA A 13 -7.62 8.17 9.95
CA ALA A 13 -6.46 7.43 10.41
C ALA A 13 -5.37 7.36 9.32
N GLY A 14 -5.75 7.15 8.05
CA GLY A 14 -4.84 7.16 6.91
C GLY A 14 -4.17 8.50 6.73
N MET A 15 -4.94 9.59 6.69
CA MET A 15 -4.43 10.96 6.58
C MET A 15 -3.48 11.33 7.72
N ASN A 16 -3.78 10.91 8.95
CA ASN A 16 -2.88 11.13 10.09
C ASN A 16 -1.58 10.31 9.94
N LEU A 17 -1.65 9.06 9.48
CA LEU A 17 -0.46 8.24 9.25
C LEU A 17 0.45 8.79 8.16
N LEU A 18 -0.10 9.37 7.08
CA LEU A 18 0.70 10.07 6.06
C LEU A 18 1.41 11.29 6.63
N ARG A 19 0.80 11.97 7.60
CA ARG A 19 1.37 13.15 8.25
C ARG A 19 2.47 12.81 9.26
N GLU A 20 2.39 11.64 9.89
CA GLU A 20 3.33 11.16 10.94
C GLU A 20 4.58 10.45 10.38
N GLU A 21 4.85 10.56 9.07
CA GLU A 21 6.04 10.05 8.37
C GLU A 21 6.20 8.51 8.33
N ALA A 22 7.19 8.04 7.57
CA ALA A 22 7.45 6.61 7.31
C ALA A 22 7.69 5.77 8.59
N SER A 23 8.14 6.40 9.68
CA SER A 23 8.37 5.73 10.97
C SER A 23 7.08 5.20 11.60
N ALA A 24 5.94 5.87 11.38
CA ALA A 24 4.65 5.46 11.94
C ALA A 24 4.23 4.06 11.49
N PHE A 25 4.56 3.67 10.26
CA PHE A 25 4.23 2.35 9.71
C PHE A 25 5.06 1.22 10.33
N SER A 26 6.30 1.50 10.75
CA SER A 26 7.16 0.52 11.41
C SER A 26 6.60 0.10 12.79
N GLY A 27 5.90 1.02 13.46
CA GLY A 27 5.29 0.84 14.77
C GLY A 27 3.97 0.07 14.75
N LEU A 28 3.23 0.04 13.63
CA LEU A 28 1.94 -0.65 13.53
C LEU A 28 2.14 -2.16 13.68
N GLU A 29 1.54 -2.76 14.71
CA GLU A 29 1.68 -4.19 15.02
C GLU A 29 0.88 -5.06 14.04
N ASP A 30 -0.36 -4.67 13.74
CA ASP A 30 -1.22 -5.24 12.72
C ASP A 30 -2.05 -4.10 12.08
N PRO A 31 -1.55 -3.43 11.03
CA PRO A 31 -2.34 -2.38 10.38
C PRO A 31 -3.60 -2.99 9.74
N PRO A 32 -4.77 -2.35 9.89
CA PRO A 32 -6.00 -2.84 9.28
C PRO A 32 -5.83 -2.93 7.75
N MET A 33 -6.10 -4.11 7.19
CA MET A 33 -5.91 -4.39 5.77
C MET A 33 -6.73 -3.45 4.89
N GLU A 34 -7.91 -3.06 5.37
CA GLU A 34 -8.82 -2.12 4.72
C GLU A 34 -8.23 -0.70 4.61
N LEU A 35 -7.31 -0.33 5.49
CA LEU A 35 -6.59 0.93 5.42
C LEU A 35 -5.37 0.83 4.49
N PHE A 36 -4.71 -0.33 4.50
CA PHE A 36 -3.38 -0.46 3.91
C PHE A 36 -3.40 -0.29 2.38
N SER A 37 -4.37 -0.90 1.70
CA SER A 37 -4.47 -0.82 0.24
C SER A 37 -4.80 0.58 -0.30
N PRO A 38 -5.84 1.29 0.17
CA PRO A 38 -6.12 2.64 -0.33
C PRO A 38 -5.00 3.62 0.01
N LEU A 39 -4.40 3.49 1.20
CA LEU A 39 -3.29 4.32 1.63
C LEU A 39 -2.03 4.09 0.79
N PHE A 40 -1.76 2.84 0.43
CA PHE A 40 -0.63 2.50 -0.43
C PHE A 40 -0.77 3.18 -1.80
N MET A 41 -1.95 3.13 -2.40
CA MET A 41 -2.22 3.81 -3.67
C MET A 41 -2.03 5.33 -3.56
N GLU A 42 -2.50 5.93 -2.47
CA GLU A 42 -2.31 7.37 -2.22
C GLU A 42 -0.82 7.74 -2.09
N VAL A 43 -0.04 6.95 -1.35
CA VAL A 43 1.41 7.11 -1.19
C VAL A 43 2.16 6.91 -2.50
N PHE A 44 1.74 5.92 -3.30
CA PHE A 44 2.32 5.60 -4.60
C PHE A 44 2.12 6.75 -5.60
N GLU A 45 0.89 7.24 -5.73
CA GLU A 45 0.54 8.39 -6.58
C GLU A 45 1.21 9.69 -6.10
N ALA A 46 1.29 9.90 -4.78
CA ALA A 46 1.99 11.03 -4.17
C ALA A 46 3.53 10.91 -4.28
N ARG A 47 4.05 9.76 -4.71
CA ARG A 47 5.49 9.45 -4.86
C ARG A 47 6.27 9.61 -3.56
N CYS A 48 5.65 9.26 -2.44
CA CYS A 48 6.27 9.28 -1.12
C CYS A 48 7.17 8.05 -0.94
N ILE A 49 8.36 8.09 -1.55
CA ILE A 49 9.30 6.97 -1.71
C ILE A 49 9.62 6.23 -0.39
N GLU A 50 10.03 6.94 0.65
CA GLU A 50 10.44 6.32 1.91
C GLU A 50 9.26 5.66 2.65
N THR A 51 8.09 6.29 2.58
CA THR A 51 6.84 5.73 3.12
C THR A 51 6.45 4.46 2.35
N LEU A 52 6.59 4.47 1.02
CA LEU A 52 6.31 3.31 0.18
C LEU A 52 7.21 2.12 0.55
N LYS A 53 8.51 2.35 0.72
CA LYS A 53 9.46 1.33 1.20
C LYS A 53 9.00 0.76 2.55
N ALA A 54 8.71 1.62 3.52
CA ALA A 54 8.24 1.19 4.84
C ALA A 54 6.95 0.35 4.77
N MET A 55 6.02 0.73 3.90
CA MET A 55 4.78 -0.03 3.67
C MET A 55 5.06 -1.40 3.04
N VAL A 56 5.95 -1.50 2.05
CA VAL A 56 6.35 -2.80 1.48
C VAL A 56 7.03 -3.68 2.53
N LEU A 57 7.87 -3.11 3.39
CA LEU A 57 8.51 -3.85 4.48
C LEU A 57 7.51 -4.34 5.54
N ALA A 58 6.39 -3.63 5.71
CA ALA A 58 5.31 -3.97 6.62
C ALA A 58 4.09 -4.60 5.92
N TRP A 59 4.26 -5.12 4.70
CA TRP A 59 3.16 -5.55 3.85
C TRP A 59 2.28 -6.60 4.53
N PRO A 60 0.98 -6.32 4.78
CA PRO A 60 0.13 -7.19 5.58
C PRO A 60 -0.51 -8.33 4.75
N PHE A 61 -0.30 -8.34 3.43
CA PHE A 61 -0.86 -9.36 2.53
C PHE A 61 0.19 -10.37 2.09
N VAL A 62 -0.27 -11.53 1.63
CA VAL A 62 0.61 -12.57 1.06
C VAL A 62 1.12 -12.24 -0.35
N HIS A 63 0.44 -11.33 -1.04
CA HIS A 63 0.76 -10.94 -2.42
C HIS A 63 0.83 -9.42 -2.54
N LEU A 64 1.82 -8.93 -3.29
CA LEU A 64 1.94 -7.53 -3.72
C LEU A 64 1.65 -7.51 -5.23
N PRO A 65 0.58 -6.85 -5.71
CA PRO A 65 0.19 -6.89 -7.12
C PRO A 65 1.05 -5.95 -8.00
N LEU A 66 2.34 -6.27 -8.14
CA LEU A 66 3.32 -5.47 -8.89
C LEU A 66 2.95 -5.27 -10.37
N GLY A 67 2.31 -6.25 -10.99
CA GLY A 67 1.96 -6.19 -12.42
C GLY A 67 1.19 -4.92 -12.78
N ASN A 68 0.24 -4.53 -11.94
CA ASN A 68 -0.62 -3.36 -12.18
C ASN A 68 0.08 -2.02 -11.84
N LEU A 69 1.16 -2.06 -11.06
CA LEU A 69 1.98 -0.90 -10.73
C LEU A 69 3.00 -0.62 -11.84
N ILE A 70 3.43 -1.64 -12.57
CA ILE A 70 4.32 -1.51 -13.74
C ILE A 70 3.63 -0.74 -14.87
N ASP A 71 2.31 -0.89 -15.03
CA ASP A 71 1.53 -0.18 -16.04
C ASP A 71 1.34 1.32 -15.71
N MET A 72 1.68 1.76 -14.50
CA MET A 72 1.61 3.16 -14.08
C MET A 72 2.90 3.91 -14.49
N PRO A 73 2.82 5.18 -14.92
CA PRO A 73 3.96 5.95 -15.44
C PRO A 73 4.89 6.48 -14.32
N HIS A 74 5.11 5.72 -13.24
CA HIS A 74 5.78 6.17 -12.02
C HIS A 74 7.00 5.32 -11.70
N VAL A 75 8.13 5.66 -12.34
CA VAL A 75 9.41 4.92 -12.20
C VAL A 75 9.96 4.96 -10.77
N GLY A 76 9.86 6.10 -10.08
CA GLY A 76 10.40 6.26 -8.72
C GLY A 76 9.74 5.33 -7.69
N PRO A 77 8.41 5.38 -7.53
CA PRO A 77 7.66 4.45 -6.68
C PRO A 77 7.94 2.98 -6.99
N LEU A 78 7.91 2.59 -8.26
CA LEU A 78 8.20 1.22 -8.66
C LEU A 78 9.62 0.78 -8.28
N GLN A 79 10.62 1.65 -8.47
CA GLN A 79 11.99 1.37 -8.05
C GLN A 79 12.10 1.20 -6.53
N ALA A 80 11.38 2.03 -5.76
CA ALA A 80 11.38 1.95 -4.31
C ALA A 80 10.79 0.64 -3.79
N GLU A 81 9.73 0.14 -4.42
CA GLU A 81 9.16 -1.16 -4.10
C GLU A 81 10.15 -2.29 -4.39
N LEU A 82 10.78 -2.29 -5.57
CA LEU A 82 11.77 -3.29 -5.92
C LEU A 82 12.97 -3.29 -4.95
N GLU A 83 13.42 -2.11 -4.52
CA GLU A 83 14.48 -1.98 -3.52
C GLU A 83 14.05 -2.52 -2.15
N ALA A 84 12.82 -2.23 -1.70
CA ALA A 84 12.29 -2.76 -0.43
C ALA A 84 12.11 -4.29 -0.48
N LEU A 85 11.70 -4.83 -1.63
CA LEU A 85 11.63 -6.28 -1.85
C LEU A 85 13.02 -6.92 -1.82
N ASP A 86 14.02 -6.30 -2.44
CA ASP A 86 15.40 -6.77 -2.38
C ASP A 86 15.89 -6.80 -0.93
N ILE A 87 15.60 -5.78 -0.12
CA ILE A 87 15.90 -5.77 1.31
C ILE A 87 15.22 -6.94 2.05
N LEU A 88 13.92 -7.18 1.83
CA LEU A 88 13.18 -8.29 2.45
C LEU A 88 13.81 -9.64 2.11
N PHE A 89 14.13 -9.87 0.83
CA PHE A 89 14.62 -11.15 0.35
C PHE A 89 16.11 -11.37 0.62
N ALA A 90 16.95 -10.35 0.44
CA ALA A 90 18.40 -10.44 0.62
C ALA A 90 18.78 -10.54 2.11
N GLN A 91 18.10 -9.80 2.99
CA GLN A 91 18.49 -9.75 4.40
C GLN A 91 17.85 -10.86 5.24
N LYS A 92 16.96 -11.70 4.67
CA LYS A 92 16.06 -12.61 5.43
C LYS A 92 15.39 -11.90 6.61
N LEU A 93 15.24 -10.58 6.52
CA LEU A 93 14.44 -9.80 7.41
C LEU A 93 13.02 -10.10 6.98
N CYS A 94 12.48 -11.21 7.47
CA CYS A 94 11.06 -11.24 7.72
C CYS A 94 10.91 -10.47 9.04
N PRO A 95 10.64 -9.14 9.02
CA PRO A 95 10.04 -8.56 10.22
C PRO A 95 8.83 -9.45 10.52
N ARG A 96 8.63 -9.85 11.77
CA ARG A 96 7.59 -10.84 12.17
C ARG A 96 6.18 -10.53 11.61
N LYS A 97 5.99 -9.31 11.10
CA LYS A 97 4.78 -8.70 10.57
C LYS A 97 4.62 -8.83 9.04
N CYS A 98 5.69 -9.00 8.26
CA CYS A 98 5.59 -9.08 6.80
C CYS A 98 5.10 -10.48 6.37
N LYS A 99 3.95 -10.52 5.70
CA LYS A 99 3.31 -11.78 5.26
C LYS A 99 3.60 -12.09 3.79
N LEU A 100 4.38 -11.25 3.12
CA LEU A 100 4.61 -11.32 1.68
C LEU A 100 5.32 -12.63 1.28
N GLN A 101 4.73 -13.35 0.32
CA GLN A 101 5.32 -14.52 -0.32
C GLN A 101 5.66 -14.19 -1.77
N VAL A 102 6.77 -14.75 -2.28
CA VAL A 102 7.40 -14.47 -3.61
C VAL A 102 6.50 -14.77 -4.82
N GLN A 103 5.25 -15.21 -4.63
CA GLN A 103 4.58 -16.03 -5.63
C GLN A 103 3.68 -15.30 -6.63
N ASN A 104 3.48 -13.99 -6.55
CA ASN A 104 2.54 -13.36 -7.49
C ASN A 104 3.03 -12.04 -8.11
N LEU A 105 3.50 -12.16 -9.35
CA LEU A 105 3.70 -11.07 -10.31
C LEU A 105 2.58 -11.03 -11.37
N GLN A 106 1.54 -11.85 -11.22
CA GLN A 106 0.48 -11.94 -12.23
C GLN A 106 -0.39 -10.68 -12.18
N ASP A 107 -0.86 -10.25 -13.35
CA ASP A 107 -1.86 -9.19 -13.54
C ASP A 107 -3.23 -9.64 -13.01
N THR A 108 -3.34 -9.72 -11.69
CA THR A 108 -4.61 -9.91 -10.95
C THR A 108 -4.95 -8.67 -10.12
N GLY A 109 -4.16 -7.61 -10.22
CA GLY A 109 -4.22 -6.46 -9.33
C GLY A 109 -5.47 -5.60 -9.48
N GLN A 110 -6.16 -5.63 -10.63
CA GLN A 110 -7.45 -4.93 -10.77
C GLN A 110 -8.48 -5.43 -9.74
N ASN A 111 -8.54 -6.75 -9.52
CA ASN A 111 -9.40 -7.34 -8.49
C ASN A 111 -8.88 -7.04 -7.08
N PHE A 112 -7.55 -6.98 -6.90
CA PHE A 112 -6.96 -6.64 -5.60
C PHE A 112 -7.32 -5.21 -5.18
N TRP A 113 -7.04 -4.21 -6.02
CA TRP A 113 -7.28 -2.81 -5.68
C TRP A 113 -8.78 -2.50 -5.57
N SER A 114 -9.62 -3.08 -6.43
CA SER A 114 -11.09 -2.88 -6.34
C SER A 114 -11.71 -3.49 -5.09
N MET A 115 -11.20 -4.64 -4.61
CA MET A 115 -11.71 -5.29 -3.40
C MET A 115 -11.46 -4.48 -2.12
N TRP A 116 -10.40 -3.67 -2.09
CA TRP A 116 -9.96 -2.93 -0.91
C TRP A 116 -10.07 -1.40 -1.03
N SER A 117 -10.24 -0.84 -2.22
CA SER A 117 -10.37 0.62 -2.42
C SER A 117 -11.69 1.19 -1.92
N GLY A 118 -12.65 0.35 -1.51
CA GLY A 118 -13.97 0.78 -1.06
C GLY A 118 -14.76 1.56 -2.14
N ALA A 119 -14.25 1.60 -3.38
CA ALA A 119 -14.93 2.16 -4.51
C ALA A 119 -16.11 1.25 -4.82
N ASN A 120 -17.30 1.64 -4.34
CA ASN A 120 -18.51 1.29 -5.05
C ASN A 120 -18.24 1.69 -6.50
N THR A 121 -18.31 0.72 -7.40
CA THR A 121 -18.48 0.97 -8.82
C THR A 121 -19.73 1.83 -8.96
N HIS A 122 -19.57 3.15 -8.87
CA HIS A 122 -20.56 4.10 -9.33
C HIS A 122 -20.50 4.03 -10.85
N GLY A 123 -21.10 2.98 -11.39
CA GLY A 123 -21.58 2.95 -12.75
C GLY A 123 -22.65 4.03 -12.87
N CYS A 124 -22.36 5.02 -13.69
CA CYS A 124 -23.34 5.76 -14.47
C CYS A 124 -22.93 5.61 -15.93
#